data_AF-A0A4W6EGC4-F1
#
_entry.id   AF-A0A4W6EGC4-F1
#
_cell.length_a   1.000
_cell.length_b   1.000
_cell.length_c   1.000
_cell.angle_alpha   90.00
_cell.angle_beta   90.00
_cell.angle_gamma   90.00
#
_symmetry.space_group_name_H-M   'P 1'
#
loop_
_entity.id
_entity.type
_entity.pdbx_description
1 polymer ?
#
loop_
_entity_poly.entity_id
_entity_poly.type
_entity_poly.pdbx_seq_one_letter_code
_entity_poly.pdbx_strand_id
1 'polypeptide(L)'
;VSAKYLCRMEKIVSEKLSVEPEVVTALTFLRLYYSILLYEIPSIGRLEAQLKACLCRLVFSKAKPSVLALSLIAQEFDALQSITLLKIVQQFQRHLKISDSELLYWKELVAKCMTEYRSAECNKPDNKKLVWIVSRRTAQNLQSVYSLVTVPSTSGVCIQTKVVCE
;
A
#
# COMPACT_ATOMS: atom_id res chain seq x y z
N VAL A 1 -7.24 -21.58 -8.18
CA VAL A 1 -6.05 -21.97 -7.38
C VAL A 1 -6.47 -23.09 -6.45
N SER A 2 -5.83 -24.27 -6.48
CA SER A 2 -6.21 -25.40 -5.62
C SER A 2 -5.73 -25.16 -4.17
N ALA A 3 -6.58 -25.46 -3.18
CA ALA A 3 -6.33 -25.23 -1.75
C ALA A 3 -4.98 -25.78 -1.25
N LYS A 4 -4.53 -26.90 -1.83
CA LYS A 4 -3.24 -27.53 -1.54
C LYS A 4 -2.03 -26.59 -1.75
N TYR A 5 -2.08 -25.72 -2.77
CA TYR A 5 -0.99 -24.77 -3.05
C TYR A 5 -0.95 -23.63 -2.03
N LEU A 6 -2.13 -23.15 -1.59
CA LEU A 6 -2.23 -22.10 -0.58
C LEU A 6 -1.68 -22.59 0.77
N CYS A 7 -2.08 -23.79 1.21
CA CYS A 7 -1.56 -24.36 2.47
C CYS A 7 -0.04 -24.57 2.44
N ARG A 8 0.52 -24.95 1.28
CA ARG A 8 1.97 -25.05 1.13
C ARG A 8 2.65 -23.68 1.20
N MET A 9 2.08 -22.66 0.54
CA MET A 9 2.63 -21.29 0.57
C MET A 9 2.55 -20.70 1.99
N GLU A 10 1.42 -20.88 2.67
CA GLU A 10 1.23 -20.49 4.07
C GLU A 10 2.30 -21.11 4.97
N LYS A 11 2.52 -22.42 4.88
CA LYS A 11 3.56 -23.11 5.66
C LYS A 11 4.95 -22.50 5.43
N ILE A 12 5.33 -22.27 4.17
CA ILE A 12 6.62 -21.66 3.83
C ILE A 12 6.74 -20.25 4.41
N VAL A 13 5.69 -19.44 4.27
CA VAL A 13 5.69 -18.05 4.77
C VAL A 13 5.81 -18.03 6.29
N SER A 14 5.05 -18.86 6.99
CA SER A 14 5.11 -18.98 8.45
C SER A 14 6.49 -19.43 8.95
N GLU A 15 7.10 -20.41 8.28
CA GLU A 15 8.47 -20.87 8.57
C GLU A 15 9.51 -19.76 8.34
N LYS A 16 9.30 -18.88 7.36
CA LYS A 16 10.23 -17.78 7.04
C LYS A 16 10.08 -16.55 7.91
N LEU A 17 8.86 -16.27 8.39
CA LEU A 17 8.56 -15.10 9.21
C LEU A 17 8.75 -15.33 10.71
N SER A 18 9.09 -16.56 11.14
CA SER A 18 9.31 -16.91 12.56
C SER A 18 8.19 -16.35 13.47
N VAL A 19 6.94 -16.57 13.03
CA VAL A 19 5.65 -16.26 13.66
C VAL A 19 5.70 -15.42 14.94
N GLU A 20 5.73 -14.09 14.78
CA GLU A 20 5.08 -13.18 15.72
C GLU A 20 3.88 -12.53 15.00
N PRO A 21 2.65 -12.98 15.29
CA PRO A 21 1.45 -12.56 14.55
C PRO A 21 0.96 -11.14 14.88
N GLU A 22 1.59 -10.45 15.84
CA GLU A 22 1.15 -9.16 16.37
C GLU A 22 2.03 -7.98 15.91
N VAL A 23 2.44 -7.99 14.63
CA VAL A 23 3.24 -6.90 14.09
C VAL A 23 2.42 -5.61 14.06
N VAL A 24 2.87 -4.61 14.79
CA VAL A 24 2.27 -3.27 14.77
C VAL A 24 2.39 -2.68 13.37
N THR A 25 1.24 -2.43 12.74
CA THR A 25 1.17 -1.91 11.35
C THR A 25 0.94 -0.40 11.32
N ALA A 26 1.13 0.21 10.15
CA ALA A 26 0.81 1.62 9.95
C ALA A 26 -0.68 1.90 10.20
N LEU A 27 -1.56 0.92 9.93
CA LEU A 27 -2.99 1.00 10.21
C LEU A 27 -3.26 1.10 11.73
N THR A 28 -2.50 0.35 12.54
CA THR A 28 -2.60 0.42 14.00
C THR A 28 -2.29 1.82 14.50
N PHE A 29 -1.17 2.42 14.06
CA PHE A 29 -0.82 3.80 14.40
C PHE A 29 -1.82 4.82 13.89
N LEU A 30 -2.31 4.65 12.66
CA LEU A 30 -3.30 5.56 12.07
C LEU A 30 -4.57 5.64 12.94
N ARG A 31 -5.08 4.49 13.40
CA ARG A 31 -6.25 4.41 14.28
C ARG A 31 -5.99 5.03 15.65
N LEU A 32 -4.80 4.79 16.21
CA LEU A 32 -4.39 5.41 17.48
C LEU A 32 -4.35 6.93 17.37
N TYR A 33 -3.68 7.48 16.36
CA TYR A 33 -3.64 8.93 16.14
C TYR A 33 -5.04 9.50 15.92
N TYR A 34 -5.86 8.85 15.09
CA TYR A 34 -7.23 9.27 14.83
C TYR A 34 -8.09 9.32 16.11
N SER A 35 -7.96 8.32 17.00
CA SER A 35 -8.70 8.32 18.28
C SER A 35 -8.37 9.49 19.20
N ILE A 36 -7.13 10.00 19.12
CA ILE A 36 -6.67 11.14 19.93
C ILE A 36 -7.18 12.47 19.36
N LEU A 37 -7.46 12.51 18.06
CA LEU A 37 -7.81 13.73 17.33
C LEU A 37 -9.33 14.09 17.35
N LEU A 38 -10.13 13.37 18.15
CA LEU A 38 -11.49 13.71 18.59
C LEU A 38 -12.38 14.48 17.57
N TYR A 39 -12.74 13.81 16.48
CA TYR A 39 -13.76 14.22 15.47
C TYR A 39 -13.44 15.41 14.55
N GLU A 40 -12.30 16.11 14.70
CA GLU A 40 -11.95 17.27 13.85
C GLU A 40 -11.38 16.90 12.46
N ILE A 41 -11.59 15.66 11.97
CA ILE A 41 -10.81 15.07 10.87
C ILE A 41 -11.70 14.45 9.77
N PRO A 42 -11.22 14.41 8.51
CA PRO A 42 -11.78 13.55 7.46
C PRO A 42 -12.07 12.13 7.96
N SER A 43 -13.11 11.50 7.40
CA SER A 43 -13.53 10.16 7.86
C SER A 43 -12.36 9.17 7.90
N ILE A 44 -12.26 8.39 8.98
CA ILE A 44 -11.24 7.34 9.13
C ILE A 44 -11.17 6.42 7.89
N GLY A 45 -12.31 6.13 7.27
CA GLY A 45 -12.37 5.32 6.04
C GLY A 45 -11.61 5.94 4.86
N ARG A 46 -11.60 7.28 4.74
CA ARG A 46 -10.81 7.97 3.71
C ARG A 46 -9.31 7.82 3.96
N LEU A 47 -8.87 8.03 5.21
CA LEU A 47 -7.46 7.84 5.59
C LEU A 47 -7.01 6.38 5.40
N GLU A 48 -7.84 5.41 5.77
CA GLU A 48 -7.55 3.98 5.55
C GLU A 48 -7.43 3.64 4.05
N ALA A 49 -8.28 4.21 3.20
CA ALA A 49 -8.19 4.00 1.76
C ALA A 49 -6.89 4.57 1.17
N GLN A 50 -6.46 5.75 1.64
CA GLN A 50 -5.20 6.36 1.22
C GLN A 50 -3.99 5.57 1.71
N LEU A 51 -4.03 5.09 2.96
CA LEU A 51 -2.98 4.22 3.49
C LEU A 51 -2.86 2.93 2.65
N LYS A 52 -3.97 2.30 2.28
CA LYS A 52 -3.98 1.14 1.38
C LYS A 52 -3.32 1.46 0.04
N ALA A 53 -3.64 2.62 -0.54
CA ALA A 53 -3.02 3.08 -1.79
C ALA A 53 -1.49 3.27 -1.66
N CYS A 54 -1.01 3.84 -0.54
CA CYS A 54 0.42 3.92 -0.25
C CYS A 54 1.05 2.53 -0.14
N LEU A 55 0.44 1.61 0.61
CA LEU A 55 0.98 0.26 0.83
C LEU A 55 1.02 -0.61 -0.43
N CYS A 56 0.25 -0.27 -1.47
CA CYS A 56 0.37 -0.90 -2.79
C CYS A 56 1.67 -0.53 -3.52
N ARG A 57 2.43 0.47 -3.07
CA ARG A 57 3.70 0.87 -3.68
C ARG A 57 4.87 0.44 -2.82
N LEU A 58 5.82 -0.25 -3.45
CA LEU A 58 6.98 -0.83 -2.76
C LEU A 58 7.83 0.20 -2.01
N VAL A 59 7.86 1.46 -2.44
CA VAL A 59 8.63 2.53 -1.76
C VAL A 59 8.22 2.66 -0.28
N PHE A 60 6.94 2.47 0.05
CA PHE A 60 6.45 2.60 1.41
C PHE A 60 6.72 1.37 2.29
N SER A 61 7.20 0.25 1.74
CA SER A 61 7.56 -0.92 2.54
C SER A 61 8.77 -0.66 3.46
N LYS A 62 9.55 0.39 3.16
CA LYS A 62 10.71 0.82 3.95
C LYS A 62 10.36 1.82 5.04
N ALA A 63 9.13 2.35 5.05
CA ALA A 63 8.72 3.34 6.02
C ALA A 63 8.49 2.70 7.39
N LYS A 64 8.88 3.40 8.46
CA LYS A 64 8.41 3.05 9.80
C LYS A 64 6.88 3.19 9.83
N PRO A 65 6.14 2.21 10.38
CA PRO A 65 4.69 2.25 10.47
C PRO A 65 4.11 3.55 11.06
N SER A 66 4.72 4.05 12.14
CA SER A 66 4.32 5.30 12.82
C SER A 66 4.54 6.54 11.95
N VAL A 67 5.70 6.62 11.29
CA VAL A 67 6.06 7.74 10.40
C VAL A 67 5.12 7.79 9.19
N LEU A 68 4.83 6.63 8.59
CA LEU A 68 3.91 6.57 7.45
C LEU A 68 2.51 7.05 7.84
N ALA A 69 1.98 6.57 8.97
CA ALA A 69 0.68 6.99 9.46
C ALA A 69 0.64 8.50 9.78
N LEU A 70 1.68 9.05 10.43
CA LEU A 70 1.76 10.47 10.74
C LEU A 70 1.91 11.33 9.49
N SER A 71 2.71 10.90 8.51
CA SER A 71 2.89 11.60 7.23
C SER A 71 1.59 11.68 6.42
N LEU A 72 0.76 10.63 6.48
CA LEU A 72 -0.56 10.59 5.84
C LEU A 72 -1.52 11.60 6.47
N ILE A 73 -1.57 11.65 7.80
CA ILE A 73 -2.39 12.63 8.55
C ILE A 73 -1.91 14.05 8.28
N ALA A 74 -0.59 14.28 8.33
CA ALA A 74 0.01 15.59 8.06
C ALA A 74 -0.35 16.09 6.66
N GLN A 75 -0.26 15.22 5.65
CA GLN A 75 -0.62 15.58 4.28
C GLN A 75 -2.10 15.94 4.12
N GLU A 76 -3.00 15.25 4.83
CA GLU A 76 -4.42 15.59 4.81
C GLU A 76 -4.72 16.89 5.55
N PHE A 77 -3.99 17.20 6.62
CA PHE A 77 -4.15 18.48 7.34
C PHE A 77 -3.60 19.66 6.57
N ASP A 78 -2.48 19.48 5.86
CA ASP A 78 -1.97 20.47 4.91
C ASP A 78 -3.02 20.77 3.82
N ALA A 79 -3.69 19.75 3.31
CA ALA A 79 -4.76 19.91 2.31
C ALA A 79 -5.99 20.66 2.87
N LEU A 80 -6.25 20.56 4.17
CA LEU A 80 -7.31 21.30 4.88
C LEU A 80 -6.87 22.69 5.34
N GLN A 81 -5.58 23.03 5.22
CA GLN A 81 -4.99 24.29 5.69
C GLN A 81 -5.26 24.59 7.18
N SER A 82 -5.44 23.55 8.01
CA SER A 82 -5.76 23.72 9.42
C SER A 82 -4.52 23.82 10.29
N ILE A 83 -4.18 25.05 10.70
CA ILE A 83 -3.02 25.36 11.55
C ILE A 83 -3.12 24.62 12.91
N THR A 84 -4.32 24.52 13.48
CA THR A 84 -4.55 23.84 14.77
C THR A 84 -4.21 22.35 14.68
N LEU A 85 -4.66 21.68 13.62
CA LEU A 85 -4.40 20.26 13.42
C LEU A 85 -2.92 19.98 13.13
N LEU A 86 -2.24 20.89 12.41
CA LEU A 86 -0.79 20.79 12.17
C LEU A 86 0.03 20.94 13.47
N LYS A 87 -0.42 21.74 14.44
CA LYS A 87 0.21 21.79 15.76
C LYS A 87 0.11 20.44 16.48
N ILE A 88 -0.99 19.71 16.32
CA ILE A 88 -1.13 18.36 16.91
C ILE A 88 -0.15 17.38 16.25
N VAL A 89 0.02 17.47 14.92
CA VAL A 89 1.05 16.69 14.20
C VAL A 89 2.44 16.97 14.76
N GLN A 90 2.79 18.24 15.01
CA GLN A 90 4.06 18.60 15.64
C GLN A 90 4.23 18.02 17.05
N GLN A 91 3.14 17.95 17.84
CA GLN A 91 3.17 17.29 19.15
C GLN A 91 3.46 15.79 18.98
N PHE A 92 2.74 15.09 18.11
CA PHE A 92 3.01 13.68 17.83
C PHE A 92 4.44 13.45 17.36
N GLN A 93 4.94 14.30 16.46
CA GLN A 93 6.29 14.23 15.95
C GLN A 93 7.33 14.31 17.07
N ARG A 94 7.16 15.25 18.02
CA ARG A 94 8.03 15.38 19.20
C ARG A 94 7.96 14.16 20.11
N HIS A 95 6.77 13.68 20.41
CA HIS A 95 6.58 12.50 21.26
C HIS A 95 7.19 11.23 20.66
N LEU A 96 7.10 11.07 19.35
CA LEU A 96 7.62 9.92 18.61
C LEU A 96 9.09 10.08 18.19
N LYS A 97 9.71 11.23 18.52
CA LYS A 97 11.10 11.56 18.17
C LYS A 97 11.38 11.44 16.66
N ILE A 98 10.43 11.84 15.83
CA ILE A 98 10.56 11.83 14.36
C ILE A 98 11.24 13.13 13.94
N SER A 99 12.31 13.05 13.15
CA SER A 99 13.00 14.24 12.65
C SER A 99 12.16 14.99 11.60
N ASP A 100 12.32 16.31 11.50
CA ASP A 100 11.61 17.12 10.50
C ASP A 100 11.90 16.64 9.07
N SER A 101 13.15 16.27 8.78
CA SER A 101 13.57 15.74 7.49
C SER A 101 12.94 14.39 7.17
N GLU A 102 12.81 13.50 8.16
CA GLU A 102 12.17 12.18 7.97
C GLU A 102 10.67 12.37 7.69
N LEU A 103 9.99 13.22 8.46
CA LEU A 103 8.58 13.49 8.26
C LEU A 103 8.31 14.16 6.90
N LEU A 104 9.12 15.16 6.54
CA LEU A 104 8.99 15.87 5.26
C LEU A 104 9.16 14.91 4.07
N TYR A 105 10.20 14.08 4.08
CA TYR A 105 10.47 13.12 3.02
C TYR A 105 9.29 12.18 2.78
N TRP A 106 8.76 11.56 3.84
CA TRP A 106 7.62 10.65 3.72
C TRP A 106 6.33 11.37 3.33
N LYS A 107 6.13 12.59 3.83
CA LYS A 107 4.98 13.42 3.47
C LYS A 107 4.97 13.77 1.98
N GLU A 108 6.12 14.15 1.40
CA GLU A 108 6.25 14.42 -0.04
C GLU A 108 5.96 13.17 -0.89
N LEU A 109 6.43 12.00 -0.46
CA LEU A 109 6.11 10.73 -1.12
C LEU A 109 4.62 10.40 -1.04
N VAL A 110 3.97 10.61 0.11
CA VAL A 110 2.53 10.44 0.25
C VAL A 110 1.79 11.43 -0.64
N ALA A 111 2.19 12.70 -0.68
CA ALA A 111 1.60 13.71 -1.55
C ALA A 111 1.64 13.27 -3.02
N LYS A 112 2.81 12.85 -3.51
CA LYS A 112 3.00 12.30 -4.85
C LYS A 112 2.15 11.04 -5.08
N CYS A 113 2.07 10.16 -4.09
CA CYS A 113 1.22 8.98 -4.19
C CYS A 113 -0.26 9.35 -4.30
N MET A 114 -0.73 10.36 -3.57
CA MET A 114 -2.13 10.78 -3.59
C MET A 114 -2.51 11.52 -4.86
N THR A 115 -1.61 12.33 -5.43
CA THR A 115 -1.85 12.97 -6.74
C THR A 115 -1.98 11.92 -7.83
N GLU A 116 -1.07 10.96 -7.87
CA GLU A 116 -1.13 9.85 -8.82
C GLU A 116 -2.36 8.97 -8.57
N TYR A 117 -2.69 8.62 -7.32
CA TYR A 117 -3.86 7.80 -7.01
C TYR A 117 -5.19 8.45 -7.40
N ARG A 118 -5.27 9.79 -7.34
CA ARG A 118 -6.44 10.57 -7.77
C ARG A 118 -6.52 10.73 -9.29
N SER A 119 -5.41 10.56 -10.01
CA SER A 119 -5.38 10.61 -11.49
C SER A 119 -6.23 9.52 -12.14
N ALA A 120 -6.69 9.77 -13.37
CA ALA A 120 -7.46 8.80 -14.15
C ALA A 120 -6.59 7.64 -14.65
N GLU A 121 -5.28 7.86 -14.70
CA GLU A 121 -4.24 6.95 -15.18
C GLU A 121 -3.80 5.94 -14.10
N CYS A 122 -4.21 6.14 -12.84
CA CYS A 122 -3.96 5.17 -11.78
C CYS A 122 -4.77 3.91 -12.04
N ASN A 123 -4.06 2.79 -12.21
CA ASN A 123 -4.65 1.45 -12.17
C ASN A 123 -5.13 1.19 -10.72
N LYS A 124 -6.26 1.78 -10.33
CA LYS A 124 -6.98 1.42 -9.12
C LYS A 124 -7.29 -0.07 -9.26
N PRO A 125 -6.90 -0.92 -8.30
CA PRO A 125 -7.24 -2.33 -8.37
C PRO A 125 -8.77 -2.43 -8.37
N ASP A 126 -9.35 -2.63 -9.55
CA ASP A 126 -10.76 -2.88 -9.70
C ASP A 126 -11.02 -4.28 -9.14
N ASN A 127 -11.84 -4.33 -8.10
CA ASN A 127 -12.31 -5.55 -7.46
C ASN A 127 -13.06 -6.49 -8.44
N LYS A 128 -13.29 -6.06 -9.69
CA LYS A 128 -13.82 -6.88 -10.78
C LYS A 128 -12.75 -7.49 -11.69
N LYS A 129 -11.51 -6.98 -11.72
CA LYS A 129 -10.42 -7.50 -12.58
C LYS A 129 -9.05 -7.35 -11.91
N LEU A 130 -8.58 -8.43 -11.30
CA LEU A 130 -7.17 -8.58 -10.92
C LEU A 130 -6.33 -8.79 -12.19
N VAL A 131 -5.65 -7.74 -12.65
CA VAL A 131 -4.67 -7.82 -13.74
C VAL A 131 -3.30 -8.06 -13.12
N TRP A 132 -2.74 -9.24 -13.35
CA TRP A 132 -1.38 -9.56 -12.92
C TRP A 132 -0.38 -8.88 -13.86
N ILE A 133 0.27 -7.82 -13.39
CA ILE A 133 1.40 -7.22 -14.07
C ILE A 133 2.63 -8.05 -13.71
N VAL A 134 3.12 -8.85 -14.66
CA VAL A 134 4.34 -9.66 -14.51
C VAL A 134 5.55 -8.93 -15.11
N SER A 135 6.71 -9.05 -14.48
CA SER A 135 7.96 -8.50 -15.03
C SER A 135 8.29 -9.13 -16.39
N ARG A 136 9.07 -8.44 -17.25
CA ARG A 136 9.52 -9.01 -18.54
C ARG A 136 10.20 -10.38 -18.36
N ARG A 137 11.05 -10.52 -17.34
CA ARG A 137 11.72 -11.79 -17.00
C ARG A 137 10.72 -12.86 -16.59
N THR A 138 9.74 -12.50 -15.76
CA THR A 138 8.67 -13.41 -15.34
C THR A 138 7.79 -13.81 -16.53
N ALA A 139 7.47 -12.88 -17.43
CA ALA A 139 6.70 -13.17 -18.64
C ALA A 139 7.43 -14.13 -19.59
N GLN A 140 8.73 -13.92 -19.80
CA GLN A 140 9.57 -14.80 -20.62
C GLN A 140 9.71 -16.21 -20.00
N ASN A 141 9.92 -16.29 -18.68
CA ASN A 141 9.97 -17.58 -17.98
C ASN A 141 8.61 -18.29 -17.98
N LEU A 142 7.50 -17.56 -17.92
CA LEU A 142 6.17 -18.13 -18.06
C LEU A 142 5.93 -18.65 -19.48
N GLN A 143 6.32 -17.91 -20.52
CA GLN A 143 6.23 -18.36 -21.92
C GLN A 143 6.95 -19.70 -22.14
N SER A 144 8.12 -19.89 -21.53
CA SER A 144 8.85 -21.17 -21.56
C SER A 144 8.07 -22.34 -20.95
N VAL A 145 7.16 -22.10 -20.00
CA VAL A 145 6.34 -23.13 -19.35
C VAL A 145 5.07 -23.42 -20.16
N TYR A 146 4.52 -22.40 -20.85
CA TYR A 146 3.30 -22.55 -21.66
C TYR A 146 3.53 -23.28 -23.00
N SER A 147 4.75 -23.34 -23.51
CA SER A 147 5.06 -24.12 -24.73
C SER A 147 4.85 -25.64 -24.57
N LEU A 148 4.60 -26.13 -23.36
CA LEU A 148 4.43 -27.56 -23.05
C LEU A 148 3.01 -27.95 -22.60
N VAL A 149 2.07 -27.00 -22.47
CA VAL A 149 0.72 -27.29 -22.00
C VAL A 149 -0.31 -26.73 -22.98
N THR A 150 -0.68 -27.54 -23.97
CA THR A 150 -1.85 -27.31 -24.81
C THR A 150 -3.10 -27.61 -23.98
N VAL A 151 -3.69 -26.58 -23.38
CA VAL A 151 -5.04 -26.66 -22.78
C VAL A 151 -6.07 -26.42 -23.90
N PRO A 152 -7.13 -27.24 -24.03
CA PRO A 152 -8.10 -27.07 -25.08
C PRO A 152 -8.89 -25.78 -24.87
N SER A 153 -9.06 -25.06 -25.97
CA SER A 153 -9.82 -23.84 -26.10
C SER A 153 -11.28 -24.02 -25.71
N THR A 154 -11.69 -23.45 -24.58
CA THR A 154 -13.07 -23.01 -24.37
C THR A 154 -13.06 -21.55 -23.92
N SER A 155 -13.55 -20.70 -24.83
CA SER A 155 -14.16 -19.39 -24.57
C SER A 155 -13.35 -18.38 -23.74
N GLY A 156 -12.49 -17.62 -24.44
CA GLY A 156 -12.37 -16.18 -24.24
C GLY A 156 -11.88 -15.69 -22.88
N VAL A 157 -10.62 -15.97 -22.54
CA VAL A 157 -9.86 -15.10 -21.62
C VAL A 157 -8.58 -14.70 -22.34
N CYS A 158 -8.63 -13.61 -23.10
CA CYS A 158 -7.42 -12.90 -23.48
C CYS A 158 -6.78 -12.38 -22.18
N ILE A 159 -5.73 -13.07 -21.71
CA ILE A 159 -4.84 -12.53 -20.70
C ILE A 159 -4.11 -11.36 -21.39
N GLN A 160 -4.66 -10.15 -21.27
CA GLN A 160 -3.94 -8.94 -21.66
C GLN A 160 -2.79 -8.74 -20.67
N THR A 161 -1.64 -9.35 -20.98
CA THR A 161 -0.37 -9.04 -20.35
C THR A 161 0.04 -7.63 -20.78
N LYS A 162 -0.25 -6.64 -19.94
CA LYS A 162 0.32 -5.30 -20.10
C LYS A 162 1.78 -5.38 -19.62
N VAL A 163 2.70 -5.55 -20.55
CA VAL A 163 4.14 -5.44 -20.30
C VAL A 163 4.42 -3.96 -20.05
N VAL A 164 4.78 -3.60 -18.82
CA VAL A 164 5.32 -2.26 -18.55
C VAL A 164 6.76 -2.26 -19.05
N CYS A 165 7.03 -1.46 -20.08
CA CYS A 165 8.38 -1.05 -20.43
C CYS A 165 8.76 0.08 -19.47
N GLU A 166 9.81 -0.13 -18.65
CA GLU A 166 10.72 0.96 -18.31
C GLU A 166 11.49 1.35 -19.57
#